data_AF-A0A2W6DGB8-F1
#
_entry.id   AF-A0A2W6DGB8-F1
#
_cell.length_a   1.000
_cell.length_b   1.000
_cell.length_c   1.000
_cell.angle_alpha   90.00
_cell.angle_beta   90.00
_cell.angle_gamma   90.00
#
_symmetry.space_group_name_H-M   'P 1'
#
loop_
_entity.id
_entity.type
_entity.pdbx_description
1 polymer ?
#
loop_
_entity_poly.entity_id
_entity_poly.type
_entity_poly.pdbx_seq_one_letter_code
_entity_poly.pdbx_strand_id
1 'polypeptide(L)'
;MRLLDHLKLCGFEFQHAGPGEDGPLVGTRVSPGWVDLVHLEGFSCDCFAWRKRTSSLIVPEDGLVERRVHGSALDVLNEMLTWQRDRR
;
A
#
# COMPACT_ATOMS: atom_id res chain seq x y z
N MET A 1 -13.64 5.68 7.90
CA MET A 1 -12.27 5.65 7.31
C MET A 1 -11.15 5.38 8.33
N ARG A 2 -11.32 4.52 9.35
CA ARG A 2 -10.27 4.33 10.39
C ARG A 2 -9.00 3.61 9.93
N LEU A 3 -9.08 2.83 8.85
CA LEU A 3 -7.98 2.00 8.36
C LEU A 3 -6.93 2.83 7.60
N LEU A 4 -7.36 3.80 6.79
CA LEU A 4 -6.46 4.77 6.14
C LEU A 4 -5.72 5.62 7.16
N ASP A 5 -6.42 6.08 8.21
CA ASP A 5 -5.78 6.81 9.31
C ASP A 5 -4.74 5.94 10.04
N HIS A 6 -5.01 4.64 10.21
CA HIS A 6 -4.05 3.71 10.79
C HIS A 6 -2.80 3.54 9.91
N LEU A 7 -2.97 3.44 8.58
CA LEU A 7 -1.84 3.38 7.65
C LEU A 7 -1.03 4.68 7.66
N LYS A 8 -1.68 5.84 7.78
CA LYS A 8 -1.01 7.13 7.98
C LYS A 8 -0.19 7.16 9.27
N LEU A 9 -0.75 6.67 10.38
CA LEU A 9 -0.02 6.51 11.65
C LEU A 9 1.17 5.55 11.53
N CYS A 10 1.12 4.59 10.60
CA CYS A 10 2.24 3.70 10.28
C CYS A 10 3.31 4.35 9.39
N GLY A 11 3.15 5.62 9.01
CA GLY A 11 4.11 6.39 8.21
C GLY A 11 3.88 6.32 6.70
N PHE A 12 2.67 5.94 6.25
CA PHE A 12 2.30 6.10 4.83
C PHE A 12 1.75 7.51 4.56
N GLU A 13 2.29 8.13 3.53
CA GLU A 13 1.79 9.38 2.99
C GLU A 13 0.92 9.07 1.77
N PHE A 14 -0.37 9.38 1.86
CA PHE A 14 -1.34 9.12 0.80
C PHE A 14 -1.59 10.34 -0.08
N GLN A 15 -1.64 10.14 -1.38
CA GLN A 15 -1.93 11.14 -2.40
C GLN A 15 -2.91 10.57 -3.43
N HIS A 16 -3.78 11.41 -3.99
CA HIS A 16 -4.62 11.01 -5.12
C HIS A 16 -3.76 11.00 -6.39
N ALA A 17 -3.69 9.83 -7.04
CA ALA A 17 -2.97 9.62 -8.28
C ALA A 17 -3.85 9.80 -9.53
N GLY A 18 -5.15 10.10 -9.35
CA GLY A 18 -6.07 10.38 -10.46
C GLY A 18 -7.20 11.31 -10.07
N PRO A 19 -7.90 11.88 -11.06
CA PRO A 19 -9.04 12.77 -10.83
C PRO A 19 -10.28 12.00 -10.37
N GLY A 20 -11.09 12.61 -9.50
CA GLY A 20 -12.37 12.06 -9.01
C GLY A 20 -12.34 11.63 -7.54
N GLU A 21 -13.53 11.50 -6.94
CA GLU A 21 -13.70 11.05 -5.54
C GLU A 21 -13.34 9.57 -5.35
N ASP A 22 -13.46 8.79 -6.43
CA ASP A 22 -13.00 7.39 -6.56
C ASP A 22 -11.61 7.28 -7.20
N GLY A 23 -10.89 8.41 -7.31
CA GLY A 23 -9.56 8.43 -7.90
C GLY A 23 -8.61 7.49 -7.15
N PRO A 24 -7.67 6.83 -7.86
CA PRO A 24 -6.71 5.95 -7.22
C PRO A 24 -5.94 6.70 -6.14
N LEU A 25 -5.82 6.09 -4.97
CA LEU A 25 -5.09 6.60 -3.82
C LEU A 25 -3.75 5.85 -3.73
N VAL A 26 -2.65 6.59 -3.79
CA VAL A 26 -1.30 6.03 -3.65
C VAL A 26 -0.73 6.42 -2.31
N GLY A 27 -0.39 5.44 -1.50
CA GLY A 27 0.37 5.59 -0.26
C GLY A 27 1.84 5.30 -0.50
N THR A 28 2.73 6.15 0.03
CA THR A 28 4.17 5.90 -0.03
C THR A 28 4.76 5.97 1.37
N ARG A 29 5.64 5.04 1.71
CA ARG A 29 6.40 5.02 2.96
C ARG A 29 7.87 4.80 2.65
N VAL A 30 8.69 5.79 2.99
CA VAL A 30 10.12 5.76 2.75
C VAL A 30 10.85 5.41 4.05
N SER A 31 11.88 4.58 3.96
CA SER A 31 12.79 4.26 5.05
C SER A 31 14.22 4.15 4.51
N PRO A 32 15.25 4.27 5.35
CA PRO A 32 16.65 4.38 4.91
C PRO A 32 17.18 3.22 4.04
N GLY A 33 16.50 2.06 4.01
CA GLY A 33 16.89 0.90 3.20
C GLY A 33 15.83 0.42 2.21
N TRP A 34 14.64 1.02 2.19
CA TRP A 34 13.54 0.59 1.32
C TRP A 34 12.47 1.67 1.15
N VAL A 35 11.80 1.61 0.01
CA VAL A 35 10.59 2.37 -0.32
C VAL A 35 9.44 1.40 -0.45
N ASP A 36 8.33 1.71 0.19
CA ASP A 36 7.11 0.90 0.15
C ASP A 36 6.01 1.74 -0.46
N LEU A 37 5.52 1.30 -1.61
CA LEU A 37 4.47 1.95 -2.36
C LEU A 37 3.23 1.07 -2.30
N VAL A 38 2.11 1.66 -1.96
CA VAL A 38 0.80 1.03 -1.96
C VAL A 38 -0.12 1.83 -2.85
N HIS A 39 -0.92 1.15 -3.64
CA HIS A 39 -1.89 1.78 -4.53
C HIS A 39 -3.24 1.16 -4.24
N LEU A 40 -4.26 1.98 -4.12
CA LEU A 40 -5.64 1.59 -3.88
C LEU A 40 -6.52 2.23 -4.95
N GLU A 41 -7.35 1.46 -5.61
CA GLU A 41 -8.30 1.96 -6.61
C GLU A 41 -9.61 1.18 -6.57
N GLY A 42 -10.61 1.67 -7.31
CA GLY A 42 -11.89 0.98 -7.46
C GLY A 42 -12.77 0.99 -6.20
N PHE A 43 -12.67 2.01 -5.35
CA PHE A 43 -13.43 2.09 -4.09
C PHE A 43 -14.95 1.95 -4.25
N SER A 44 -15.52 2.33 -5.40
CA SER A 44 -16.96 2.30 -5.66
C SER A 44 -17.52 0.98 -6.22
N CYS A 45 -16.73 0.14 -6.88
CA CYS A 45 -17.21 -1.08 -7.53
C CYS A 45 -16.49 -2.34 -7.04
N ASP A 46 -15.18 -2.38 -7.19
CA ASP A 46 -14.33 -3.51 -6.79
C ASP A 46 -12.98 -2.93 -6.34
N CYS A 47 -12.69 -3.02 -5.04
CA CYS A 47 -11.48 -2.41 -4.52
C CYS A 47 -10.28 -3.28 -4.85
N PHE A 48 -9.26 -2.62 -5.36
CA PHE A 48 -8.00 -3.25 -5.65
C PHE A 48 -6.90 -2.54 -4.89
N ALA A 49 -6.01 -3.31 -4.25
CA ALA A 49 -4.72 -2.75 -3.88
C ALA A 49 -3.57 -3.63 -4.29
N TRP A 50 -2.48 -2.94 -4.59
CA TRP A 50 -1.19 -3.57 -4.76
C TRP A 50 -0.16 -2.83 -3.92
N ARG A 51 0.81 -3.60 -3.44
CA ARG A 51 1.99 -3.10 -2.77
C ARG A 51 3.21 -3.50 -3.56
N LYS A 52 4.10 -2.54 -3.69
CA LYS A 52 5.44 -2.73 -4.22
C LYS A 52 6.43 -2.21 -3.21
N ARG A 53 7.28 -3.10 -2.71
CA ARG A 53 8.42 -2.69 -1.89
C ARG A 53 9.70 -2.81 -2.70
N THR A 54 10.42 -1.71 -2.78
CA THR A 54 11.73 -1.62 -3.43
C THR A 54 12.79 -1.40 -2.34
N SER A 55 13.67 -2.37 -2.10
CA SER A 55 14.81 -2.20 -1.19
C SER A 55 16.05 -1.71 -1.92
N SER A 56 16.75 -0.73 -1.35
CA SER A 56 17.96 -0.13 -1.96
C SER A 56 19.25 -0.86 -1.55
N LEU A 57 19.15 -2.14 -1.18
CA LEU A 57 20.30 -2.95 -0.80
C LEU A 57 20.89 -3.58 -2.06
N ILE A 58 22.17 -3.31 -2.29
CA ILE A 58 23.06 -4.05 -3.16
C ILE A 58 23.15 -5.49 -2.60
N VAL A 59 22.15 -6.33 -2.86
CA VAL A 59 22.11 -7.77 -2.52
C VAL A 59 21.35 -8.47 -3.66
N PRO A 60 21.79 -9.65 -4.14
CA PRO A 60 21.34 -10.21 -5.41
C PRO A 60 19.88 -10.71 -5.36
N GLU A 61 19.14 -10.43 -6.43
CA GLU A 61 18.00 -11.20 -6.98
C GLU A 61 16.65 -11.34 -6.23
N ASP A 62 16.48 -10.99 -4.95
CA ASP A 62 15.18 -11.19 -4.24
C ASP A 62 14.40 -9.88 -3.88
N GLY A 63 14.82 -8.74 -4.43
CA GLY A 63 14.47 -7.40 -3.91
C GLY A 63 13.19 -6.72 -4.42
N LEU A 64 12.19 -7.46 -4.94
CA LEU A 64 10.93 -6.91 -5.43
C LEU A 64 9.74 -7.73 -4.91
N VAL A 65 9.24 -7.38 -3.72
CA VAL A 65 7.97 -7.95 -3.24
C VAL A 65 6.84 -7.14 -3.85
N GLU A 66 6.29 -7.65 -4.95
CA GLU A 66 5.01 -7.20 -5.48
C GLU A 66 3.91 -8.14 -4.95
N ARG A 67 3.00 -7.59 -4.14
CA ARG A 67 1.86 -8.34 -3.61
C ARG A 67 0.57 -7.61 -3.97
N ARG A 68 -0.36 -8.34 -4.57
CA ARG A 68 -1.63 -7.83 -5.07
C ARG A 68 -2.76 -8.47 -4.29
N VAL A 69 -3.75 -7.68 -3.89
CA VAL A 69 -4.97 -8.12 -3.22
C VAL A 69 -6.17 -7.48 -3.91
N HIS A 70 -7.17 -8.31 -4.20
CA HIS A 70 -8.44 -7.90 -4.80
C HIS A 70 -9.55 -8.25 -3.82
N GLY A 71 -10.55 -7.38 -3.66
CA GLY A 71 -11.69 -7.66 -2.80
C GLY A 71 -12.49 -6.43 -2.42
N SER A 72 -13.28 -6.52 -1.36
CA SER A 72 -13.93 -5.33 -0.81
C SER A 72 -12.87 -4.35 -0.27
N ALA A 73 -13.17 -3.05 -0.22
CA ALA A 73 -12.24 -2.06 0.32
C ALA A 73 -11.77 -2.40 1.75
N LEU A 74 -12.62 -3.06 2.52
CA LEU A 74 -12.31 -3.47 3.89
C LEU A 74 -11.35 -4.67 3.92
N ASP A 75 -11.52 -5.67 3.05
CA ASP A 75 -10.60 -6.81 2.95
C ASP A 75 -9.21 -6.35 2.50
N VAL A 76 -9.18 -5.48 1.49
CA VAL A 76 -7.97 -4.87 0.95
C VAL A 76 -7.22 -4.10 2.04
N LEU A 77 -7.91 -3.22 2.78
CA LEU A 77 -7.29 -2.44 3.85
C LEU A 77 -6.84 -3.31 5.04
N ASN A 78 -7.57 -4.37 5.36
CA ASN A 78 -7.15 -5.32 6.40
C ASN A 78 -5.89 -6.09 5.99
N GLU A 79 -5.81 -6.56 4.75
CA GLU A 79 -4.59 -7.20 4.22
C GLU A 79 -3.41 -6.23 4.21
N MET A 80 -3.65 -4.95 3.92
CA MET A 80 -2.59 -3.93 4.05
C MET A 80 -2.11 -3.73 5.50
N LEU A 81 -2.95 -3.96 6.50
CA LEU A 81 -2.54 -3.95 7.90
C LEU A 81 -1.79 -5.24 8.30
N THR A 82 -2.16 -6.41 7.79
CA THR A 82 -1.40 -7.65 8.01
C THR A 82 0.02 -7.52 7.45
N TRP A 83 0.14 -6.89 6.28
CA TRP A 83 1.41 -6.52 5.64
C TRP A 83 2.32 -5.59 6.45
N GLN A 84 1.78 -4.89 7.45
CA GLN A 84 2.58 -4.14 8.43
C GLN A 84 3.05 -5.03 9.59
N ARG A 85 2.26 -6.03 9.98
CA ARG A 85 2.55 -6.91 11.12
C ARG A 85 3.60 -7.96 10.82
N ASP A 86 3.75 -8.35 9.55
CA ASP A 86 4.79 -9.28 9.06
C ASP A 86 6.25 -8.77 9.25
N ARG A 87 6.44 -7.65 9.94
CA ARG A 87 7.72 -7.01 10.28
C ARG A 87 8.10 -7.08 11.76
N ARG A 88 7.40 -7.87 12.58
CA ARG A 88 7.81 -8.15 13.97
C ARG A 88 8.49 -9.50 14.09
#